data_AF-A0A936MDA9-F1
#
_entry.id   AF-A0A936MDA9-F1
#
_cell.length_a   1.000
_cell.length_b   1.000
_cell.length_c   1.000
_cell.angle_alpha   90.00
_cell.angle_beta   90.00
_cell.angle_gamma   90.00
#
_symmetry.space_group_name_H-M   'P 1'
#
loop_
_entity.id
_entity.type
_entity.pdbx_description
1 polymer ?
#
loop_
_entity_poly.entity_id
_entity_poly.type
_entity_poly.pdbx_seq_one_letter_code
_entity_poly.pdbx_strand_id
1 'polypeptide(L)'
;MIPASFRRLLPAAPPALLAVFDGAAAPLEPPIRSEIFGPQRFAPHGRSLGETHRAAGLRLRPGNFFPRLQSNMAALRAANRYIGVQAATGYDLSPAAEWLLDNFHLIEAQFKEIHEGMPSSYFRALPVLQDGPLAGLPRVYGVAWAFVAHTDGAFDEGLLTRFLCAYQETCELKLSEMWALPTTLRVVLIENLRRLAERVATNKAAREVANLCCDHLDTLRTRTLRQVLALLDRRGVGRVFLAQMAQRLQHAGAGSDSRPARHQEWLRVTLPDLGAVQMQQAADQAADNLSVSNAVTSLRAIGDADWPDIVARTSSLMRLMLTSTVFGEEDVTTRDQTLHHLEKLARRCGRSEVSVAQTLLAQMQATPAGDSILRVASHWLQGHGRPALMAALGIRQPMSDAWRSARCKLAMPAYLSTIAAGTAALVTWVLWHRSIDGPGAAEAIGLTVAGVALMLMPASEAVVALLNRLISESARPRHLPRLALAGGIPAEHRVMVVIPAMLTHAGAVTELAHRLRLHHLANPGAQGPVRPADRLGRCRHAAPRGMRPCSPGPWAQSKNSTGCTRRRRPSRPAFLSCTGPASSARPSSAGSAGNASAASWSSS
;
A
#
# COMPACT_ATOMS: atom_id res chain seq x y z
N MET A 1 -12.25 -30.89 18.72
CA MET A 1 -12.00 -31.80 19.87
C MET A 1 -10.66 -32.47 19.66
N ILE A 2 -9.83 -32.51 20.70
CA ILE A 2 -8.77 -33.51 20.84
C ILE A 2 -9.44 -34.88 20.66
N PRO A 3 -9.01 -35.76 19.73
CA PRO A 3 -9.47 -37.14 19.75
C PRO A 3 -8.86 -37.79 20.99
N ALA A 4 -9.69 -38.11 21.98
CA ALA A 4 -9.25 -38.59 23.29
C ALA A 4 -8.32 -39.83 23.22
N SER A 5 -8.29 -40.51 22.07
CA SER A 5 -7.28 -41.52 21.73
C SER A 5 -5.83 -41.05 21.90
N PHE A 6 -5.41 -39.88 21.40
CA PHE A 6 -3.97 -39.55 21.42
C PHE A 6 -3.44 -39.40 22.86
N ARG A 7 -4.17 -38.67 23.71
CA ARG A 7 -3.86 -38.52 25.14
C ARG A 7 -4.02 -39.82 25.96
N ARG A 8 -4.83 -40.79 25.48
CA ARG A 8 -4.91 -42.14 26.06
C ARG A 8 -3.75 -43.05 25.62
N LEU A 9 -3.21 -42.85 24.42
CA LEU A 9 -2.08 -43.62 23.87
C LEU A 9 -0.74 -43.15 24.45
N LEU A 10 -0.60 -41.84 24.68
CA LEU A 10 0.61 -41.20 25.23
C LEU A 10 0.22 -40.23 26.37
N PRO A 11 -0.01 -40.73 27.61
CA PRO A 11 -0.42 -39.89 28.74
C PRO A 11 0.67 -38.91 29.21
N ALA A 12 1.95 -39.23 28.94
CA ALA A 12 3.10 -38.36 29.23
C ALA A 12 3.30 -37.22 28.20
N ALA A 13 2.49 -37.15 27.13
CA ALA A 13 2.63 -36.13 26.09
C ALA A 13 2.30 -34.72 26.61
N PRO A 14 3.18 -33.72 26.47
CA PRO A 14 2.89 -32.34 26.85
C PRO A 14 1.67 -31.78 26.12
N PRO A 15 0.83 -30.93 26.75
CA PRO A 15 -0.36 -30.38 26.11
C PRO A 15 -0.04 -29.52 24.88
N ALA A 16 1.12 -28.88 24.85
CA ALA A 16 1.59 -28.13 23.68
C ALA A 16 1.91 -29.04 22.47
N LEU A 17 2.36 -30.28 22.71
CA LEU A 17 2.62 -31.27 21.66
C LEU A 17 1.31 -31.86 21.14
N LEU A 18 0.36 -32.16 22.04
CA LEU A 18 -0.99 -32.58 21.64
C LEU A 18 -1.65 -31.52 20.74
N ALA A 19 -1.54 -30.25 21.12
CA ALA A 19 -2.14 -29.13 20.39
C ALA A 19 -1.71 -29.00 18.91
N VAL A 20 -0.53 -29.52 18.52
CA VAL A 20 -0.08 -29.55 17.11
C VAL A 20 -0.85 -30.57 16.27
N PHE A 21 -1.37 -31.63 16.91
CA PHE A 21 -2.19 -32.67 16.28
C PHE A 21 -3.71 -32.48 16.50
N ASP A 22 -4.12 -31.50 17.33
CA ASP A 22 -5.51 -31.26 17.71
C ASP A 22 -6.32 -30.43 16.68
N GLY A 23 -6.14 -30.73 15.39
CA GLY A 23 -6.91 -30.22 14.27
C GLY A 23 -7.58 -31.36 13.49
N ALA A 24 -8.90 -31.28 13.29
CA ALA A 24 -9.63 -32.37 12.65
C ALA A 24 -9.38 -32.44 11.12
N ALA A 25 -8.72 -33.51 10.69
CA ALA A 25 -8.83 -34.13 9.37
C ALA A 25 -8.27 -33.41 8.12
N ALA A 26 -7.41 -32.38 8.26
CA ALA A 26 -6.61 -31.87 7.15
C ALA A 26 -5.17 -32.44 7.18
N PRO A 27 -4.65 -33.05 6.09
CA PRO A 27 -3.23 -33.34 5.99
C PRO A 27 -2.42 -32.03 5.98
N LEU A 28 -1.10 -32.10 6.17
CA LEU A 28 -0.24 -30.95 5.93
C LEU A 28 -0.36 -30.52 4.46
N GLU A 29 -0.71 -29.26 4.23
CA GLU A 29 -0.70 -28.68 2.89
C GLU A 29 0.75 -28.49 2.43
N PRO A 30 1.12 -28.88 1.19
CA PRO A 30 2.49 -28.72 0.71
C PRO A 30 2.87 -27.23 0.59
N PRO A 31 4.18 -26.90 0.69
CA PRO A 31 4.67 -25.55 0.42
C PRO A 31 4.39 -25.14 -1.03
N ILE A 32 4.33 -23.84 -1.28
CA ILE A 32 4.16 -23.26 -2.61
C ILE A 32 5.52 -23.28 -3.32
N ARG A 33 5.82 -24.44 -3.92
CA ARG A 33 7.09 -24.79 -4.57
C ARG A 33 6.82 -25.70 -5.76
N SER A 34 7.47 -25.44 -6.88
CA SER A 34 7.44 -26.26 -8.11
C SER A 34 8.85 -26.36 -8.69
N GLU A 35 8.99 -26.81 -9.95
CA GLU A 35 10.30 -26.85 -10.62
C GLU A 35 10.86 -25.42 -10.77
N ILE A 36 12.06 -25.15 -10.24
CA ILE A 36 12.65 -23.81 -10.28
C ILE A 36 13.03 -23.44 -11.71
N PHE A 37 12.54 -22.29 -12.19
CA PHE A 37 12.68 -21.87 -13.57
C PHE A 37 13.72 -20.76 -13.73
N GLY A 38 14.84 -21.08 -14.38
CA GLY A 38 15.77 -20.08 -14.89
C GLY A 38 15.13 -19.14 -15.93
N PRO A 39 15.74 -17.96 -16.20
CA PRO A 39 15.12 -16.88 -16.97
C PRO A 39 14.70 -17.26 -18.41
N GLN A 40 15.30 -18.30 -18.98
CA GLN A 40 14.95 -18.84 -20.31
C GLN A 40 13.60 -19.60 -20.32
N ARG A 41 13.24 -20.31 -19.24
CA ARG A 41 11.96 -21.04 -19.13
C ARG A 41 10.85 -20.19 -18.50
N PHE A 42 11.22 -19.20 -17.69
CA PHE A 42 10.27 -18.38 -16.94
C PHE A 42 9.41 -17.45 -17.83
N ALA A 43 9.98 -16.88 -18.90
CA ALA A 43 9.21 -16.08 -19.85
C ALA A 43 8.20 -16.91 -20.67
N PRO A 44 8.57 -18.07 -21.27
CA PRO A 44 7.61 -19.03 -21.84
C PRO A 44 6.50 -19.45 -20.87
N HIS A 45 6.81 -19.69 -19.59
CA HIS A 45 5.81 -19.98 -18.56
C HIS A 45 4.84 -18.80 -18.37
N GLY A 46 5.34 -17.56 -18.35
CA GLY A 46 4.50 -16.35 -18.32
C GLY A 46 3.50 -16.29 -19.47
N ARG A 47 3.94 -16.49 -20.73
CA ARG A 47 3.05 -16.55 -21.90
C ARG A 47 1.95 -17.60 -21.75
N SER A 48 2.32 -18.83 -21.41
CA SER A 48 1.39 -19.96 -21.27
C SER A 48 0.38 -19.78 -20.13
N LEU A 49 0.80 -19.13 -19.03
CA LEU A 49 -0.10 -18.73 -17.96
C LEU A 49 -1.10 -17.65 -18.43
N GLY A 50 -0.67 -16.71 -19.27
CA GLY A 50 -1.56 -15.71 -19.88
C GLY A 50 -2.61 -16.33 -20.82
N GLU A 51 -2.22 -17.30 -21.64
CA GLU A 51 -3.12 -18.05 -22.54
C GLU A 51 -4.22 -18.81 -21.80
N THR A 52 -3.90 -19.32 -20.61
CA THR A 52 -4.82 -20.12 -19.77
C THR A 52 -5.65 -19.27 -18.79
N HIS A 53 -5.19 -18.07 -18.40
CA HIS A 53 -5.87 -17.20 -17.44
C HIS A 53 -7.09 -16.45 -18.00
N ARG A 54 -8.21 -17.18 -18.14
CA ARG A 54 -9.52 -16.59 -18.38
C ARG A 54 -10.05 -15.89 -17.12
N ALA A 55 -10.23 -14.58 -17.19
CA ALA A 55 -10.76 -13.79 -16.07
C ALA A 55 -11.91 -12.87 -16.48
N ALA A 56 -12.84 -12.65 -15.54
CA ALA A 56 -14.02 -11.81 -15.73
C ALA A 56 -14.11 -10.72 -14.64
N GLY A 57 -14.78 -9.61 -14.96
CA GLY A 57 -15.23 -8.65 -13.95
C GLY A 57 -16.36 -9.25 -13.11
N LEU A 58 -16.34 -9.02 -11.79
CA LEU A 58 -17.29 -9.64 -10.85
C LEU A 58 -18.76 -9.46 -11.25
N ARG A 59 -19.46 -10.59 -11.43
CA ARG A 59 -20.94 -10.69 -11.30
C ARG A 59 -21.38 -11.53 -10.09
N LEU A 60 -20.47 -12.25 -9.46
CA LEU A 60 -20.72 -13.15 -8.32
C LEU A 60 -19.96 -12.67 -7.06
N ARG A 61 -20.43 -13.08 -5.89
CA ARG A 61 -19.74 -12.79 -4.61
C ARG A 61 -18.34 -13.41 -4.63
N PRO A 62 -17.26 -12.67 -4.34
CA PRO A 62 -15.92 -13.24 -4.26
C PRO A 62 -15.77 -14.08 -2.99
N GLY A 63 -14.85 -15.04 -3.02
CA GLY A 63 -14.48 -15.82 -1.85
C GLY A 63 -13.96 -14.96 -0.69
N ASN A 64 -14.05 -15.48 0.54
CA ASN A 64 -13.65 -14.79 1.77
C ASN A 64 -12.11 -14.71 1.94
N PHE A 65 -11.48 -13.89 1.09
CA PHE A 65 -10.02 -13.69 1.04
C PHE A 65 -9.42 -13.22 2.38
N PHE A 66 -10.05 -12.25 3.06
CA PHE A 66 -9.55 -11.68 4.31
C PHE A 66 -9.63 -12.67 5.50
N PRO A 67 -10.73 -13.42 5.72
CA PRO A 67 -10.75 -14.51 6.69
C PRO A 67 -9.66 -15.57 6.48
N ARG A 68 -9.30 -15.91 5.24
CA ARG A 68 -8.15 -16.80 4.97
C ARG A 68 -6.84 -16.20 5.48
N LEU A 69 -6.56 -14.94 5.16
CA LEU A 69 -5.35 -14.26 5.65
C LEU A 69 -5.28 -14.19 7.19
N GLN A 70 -6.40 -13.95 7.87
CA GLN A 70 -6.47 -13.97 9.33
C GLN A 70 -6.21 -15.38 9.90
N SER A 71 -6.81 -16.41 9.29
CA SER A 71 -6.55 -17.82 9.63
C SER A 71 -5.07 -18.17 9.45
N ASN A 72 -4.42 -17.65 8.39
CA ASN A 72 -3.01 -17.90 8.14
C ASN A 72 -2.10 -17.36 9.25
N MET A 73 -2.35 -16.12 9.71
CA MET A 73 -1.59 -15.54 10.82
C MET A 73 -1.89 -16.24 12.15
N ALA A 74 -3.12 -16.73 12.38
CA ALA A 74 -3.44 -17.54 13.56
C ALA A 74 -2.67 -18.88 13.58
N ALA A 75 -2.58 -19.56 12.45
CA ALA A 75 -1.82 -20.81 12.29
C ALA A 75 -0.30 -20.58 12.42
N LEU A 76 0.23 -19.54 11.77
CA LEU A 76 1.65 -19.15 11.88
C LEU A 76 2.05 -18.85 13.34
N ARG A 77 1.21 -18.09 14.07
CA ARG A 77 1.39 -17.84 15.51
C ARG A 77 1.32 -19.12 16.36
N ALA A 78 0.51 -20.10 15.99
CA ALA A 78 0.43 -21.38 16.70
C ALA A 78 1.70 -22.21 16.50
N ALA A 79 2.18 -22.32 15.25
CA ALA A 79 3.44 -22.97 14.92
C ALA A 79 4.63 -22.30 15.62
N ASN A 80 4.73 -20.97 15.56
CA ASN A 80 5.83 -20.23 16.19
C ASN A 80 5.86 -20.39 17.72
N ARG A 81 4.69 -20.37 18.40
CA ARG A 81 4.63 -20.67 19.84
C ARG A 81 5.10 -22.10 20.15
N TYR A 82 4.73 -23.09 19.33
CA TYR A 82 5.21 -24.46 19.55
C TYR A 82 6.73 -24.56 19.39
N ILE A 83 7.27 -23.99 18.30
CA ILE A 83 8.71 -23.96 18.03
C ILE A 83 9.48 -23.25 19.16
N GLY A 84 8.97 -22.12 19.67
CA GLY A 84 9.59 -21.40 20.80
C GLY A 84 9.57 -22.18 22.12
N VAL A 85 8.52 -22.96 22.40
CA VAL A 85 8.51 -23.89 23.55
C VAL A 85 9.54 -25.00 23.38
N GLN A 86 9.75 -25.49 22.16
CA GLN A 86 10.77 -26.50 21.88
C GLN A 86 12.20 -25.94 22.01
N ALA A 87 12.45 -24.71 21.55
CA ALA A 87 13.73 -24.01 21.73
C ALA A 87 14.16 -23.95 23.20
N ALA A 88 13.22 -23.64 24.10
CA ALA A 88 13.48 -23.56 25.54
C ALA A 88 13.76 -24.92 26.23
N THR A 89 13.58 -26.04 25.54
CA THR A 89 13.87 -27.38 26.09
C THR A 89 15.28 -27.91 25.79
N GLY A 90 16.13 -27.13 25.11
CA GLY A 90 17.54 -27.48 24.88
C GLY A 90 17.79 -28.56 23.81
N TYR A 91 16.74 -29.01 23.11
CA TYR A 91 16.88 -29.88 21.95
C TYR A 91 17.14 -29.07 20.67
N ASP A 92 17.97 -29.63 19.78
CA ASP A 92 18.25 -29.05 18.48
C ASP A 92 16.97 -28.67 17.71
N LEU A 93 17.02 -27.46 17.15
CA LEU A 93 16.08 -26.97 16.16
C LEU A 93 16.60 -27.32 14.76
N SER A 94 15.69 -27.41 13.78
CA SER A 94 16.10 -27.32 12.38
C SER A 94 16.38 -25.87 12.02
N PRO A 95 17.34 -25.55 11.13
CA PRO A 95 17.61 -24.16 10.70
C PRO A 95 16.37 -23.39 10.25
N ALA A 96 15.43 -24.05 9.55
CA ALA A 96 14.14 -23.46 9.14
C ALA A 96 13.27 -22.98 10.33
N ALA A 97 13.45 -23.55 11.52
CA ALA A 97 12.71 -23.24 12.73
C ALA A 97 13.35 -22.08 13.51
N GLU A 98 14.68 -22.06 13.61
CA GLU A 98 15.46 -20.94 14.15
C GLU A 98 15.16 -19.67 13.35
N TRP A 99 15.27 -19.78 12.03
CA TRP A 99 15.09 -18.68 11.12
C TRP A 99 13.64 -18.15 11.11
N LEU A 100 12.64 -19.00 11.37
CA LEU A 100 11.26 -18.59 11.63
C LEU A 100 11.09 -17.84 12.95
N LEU A 101 11.75 -18.26 14.03
CA LEU A 101 11.71 -17.58 15.34
C LEU A 101 12.31 -16.17 15.24
N ASP A 102 13.54 -16.07 14.75
CA ASP A 102 14.31 -14.82 14.68
C ASP A 102 13.58 -13.75 13.86
N ASN A 103 13.01 -14.16 12.72
CA ASN A 103 12.34 -13.26 11.79
C ASN A 103 10.84 -13.08 12.06
N PHE A 104 10.26 -13.72 13.08
CA PHE A 104 8.80 -13.71 13.31
C PHE A 104 8.21 -12.31 13.43
N HIS A 105 8.92 -11.42 14.12
CA HIS A 105 8.55 -10.01 14.31
C HIS A 105 8.31 -9.25 12.99
N LEU A 106 9.04 -9.62 11.93
CA LEU A 106 8.90 -9.03 10.60
C LEU A 106 7.65 -9.54 9.89
N ILE A 107 7.34 -10.83 10.02
CA ILE A 107 6.14 -11.43 9.40
C ILE A 107 4.86 -10.81 9.99
N GLU A 108 4.87 -10.47 11.29
CA GLU A 108 3.77 -9.71 11.92
C GLU A 108 3.66 -8.27 11.42
N ALA A 109 4.78 -7.58 11.18
CA ALA A 109 4.79 -6.24 10.58
C ALA A 109 4.23 -6.26 9.15
N GLN A 110 4.65 -7.22 8.33
CA GLN A 110 4.20 -7.38 6.94
C GLN A 110 2.70 -7.72 6.85
N PHE A 111 2.15 -8.48 7.79
CA PHE A 111 0.70 -8.71 7.88
C PHE A 111 -0.09 -7.40 8.07
N LYS A 112 0.45 -6.46 8.85
CA LYS A 112 -0.16 -5.13 9.03
C LYS A 112 -0.08 -4.29 7.75
N GLU A 113 1.06 -4.28 7.08
CA GLU A 113 1.22 -3.61 5.76
C GLU A 113 0.22 -4.14 4.73
N ILE A 114 -0.03 -5.45 4.67
CA ILE A 114 -1.05 -6.02 3.78
C ILE A 114 -2.46 -5.49 4.12
N HIS A 115 -2.79 -5.40 5.41
CA HIS A 115 -4.11 -4.95 5.86
C HIS A 115 -4.36 -3.46 5.58
N GLU A 116 -3.34 -2.62 5.76
CA GLU A 116 -3.40 -1.17 5.45
C GLU A 116 -3.29 -0.92 3.93
N GLY A 117 -2.52 -1.74 3.21
CA GLY A 117 -2.15 -1.54 1.80
C GLY A 117 -3.16 -1.98 0.74
N MET A 118 -4.13 -2.84 1.04
CA MET A 118 -5.25 -3.11 0.12
C MET A 118 -6.60 -3.28 0.84
N PRO A 119 -7.44 -2.24 0.89
CA PRO A 119 -8.81 -2.34 1.42
C PRO A 119 -9.68 -3.35 0.66
N SER A 120 -10.64 -3.98 1.36
CA SER A 120 -11.50 -5.03 0.77
C SER A 120 -12.38 -4.57 -0.40
N SER A 121 -12.62 -3.26 -0.55
CA SER A 121 -13.25 -2.65 -1.72
C SER A 121 -12.39 -2.72 -2.98
N TYR A 122 -11.07 -2.67 -2.85
CA TYR A 122 -10.13 -2.73 -3.98
C TYR A 122 -10.07 -4.14 -4.57
N PHE A 123 -9.89 -5.16 -3.73
CA PHE A 123 -9.95 -6.58 -4.12
C PHE A 123 -11.24 -6.95 -4.87
N ARG A 124 -12.39 -6.37 -4.47
CA ARG A 124 -13.70 -6.60 -5.12
C ARG A 124 -13.82 -6.00 -6.54
N ALA A 125 -12.91 -5.12 -6.94
CA ALA A 125 -12.90 -4.49 -8.26
C ALA A 125 -11.98 -5.20 -9.28
N LEU A 126 -11.11 -6.10 -8.81
CA LEU A 126 -10.16 -6.83 -9.65
C LEU A 126 -10.87 -7.92 -10.47
N PRO A 127 -10.38 -8.25 -11.69
CA PRO A 127 -10.82 -9.44 -12.42
C PRO A 127 -10.52 -10.71 -11.62
N VAL A 128 -11.44 -11.68 -11.65
CA VAL A 128 -11.28 -12.99 -11.00
C VAL A 128 -11.14 -14.10 -12.04
N LEU A 129 -10.33 -15.11 -11.71
CA LEU A 129 -10.17 -16.32 -12.52
C LEU A 129 -11.49 -17.10 -12.57
N GLN A 130 -11.84 -17.60 -13.75
CA GLN A 130 -13.02 -18.44 -13.97
C GLN A 130 -12.71 -19.93 -13.82
N ASP A 131 -11.49 -20.33 -14.21
CA ASP A 131 -11.10 -21.73 -14.38
C ASP A 131 -10.00 -22.15 -13.39
N GLY A 132 -9.80 -23.47 -13.24
CA GLY A 132 -8.69 -24.07 -12.48
C GLY A 132 -8.82 -24.02 -10.95
N PRO A 133 -7.76 -24.45 -10.21
CA PRO A 133 -7.79 -24.60 -8.75
C PRO A 133 -7.82 -23.27 -7.98
N LEU A 134 -7.68 -22.12 -8.68
CA LEU A 134 -7.74 -20.78 -8.12
C LEU A 134 -8.98 -19.99 -8.59
N ALA A 135 -9.99 -20.66 -9.16
CA ALA A 135 -11.24 -20.04 -9.58
C ALA A 135 -11.90 -19.22 -8.45
N GLY A 136 -12.43 -18.05 -8.80
CA GLY A 136 -13.02 -17.10 -7.86
C GLY A 136 -12.02 -16.25 -7.05
N LEU A 137 -10.71 -16.46 -7.21
CA LEU A 137 -9.67 -15.55 -6.71
C LEU A 137 -9.25 -14.52 -7.78
N PRO A 138 -8.71 -13.35 -7.40
CA PRO A 138 -8.23 -12.36 -8.35
C PRO A 138 -7.16 -12.92 -9.30
N ARG A 139 -7.17 -12.53 -10.58
CA ARG A 139 -6.19 -12.99 -11.59
C ARG A 139 -4.73 -12.71 -11.17
N VAL A 140 -4.47 -11.56 -10.57
CA VAL A 140 -3.18 -11.20 -9.97
C VAL A 140 -2.70 -12.19 -8.89
N TYR A 141 -3.60 -12.90 -8.19
CA TYR A 141 -3.24 -13.94 -7.23
C TYR A 141 -2.67 -15.19 -7.92
N GLY A 142 -3.25 -15.60 -9.06
CA GLY A 142 -2.68 -16.67 -9.89
C GLY A 142 -1.31 -16.31 -10.44
N VAL A 143 -1.14 -15.06 -10.91
CA VAL A 143 0.15 -14.53 -11.39
C VAL A 143 1.20 -14.54 -10.27
N ALA A 144 0.86 -14.07 -9.08
CA ALA A 144 1.74 -14.07 -7.91
C ALA A 144 2.06 -15.49 -7.40
N TRP A 145 1.09 -16.41 -7.43
CA TRP A 145 1.27 -17.81 -7.03
C TRP A 145 2.23 -18.54 -7.98
N ALA A 146 2.03 -18.40 -9.29
CA ALA A 146 2.91 -18.99 -10.30
C ALA A 146 4.35 -18.47 -10.18
N PHE A 147 4.52 -17.16 -9.96
CA PHE A 147 5.83 -16.58 -9.68
C PHE A 147 6.49 -17.22 -8.45
N VAL A 148 5.83 -17.18 -7.29
CA VAL A 148 6.39 -17.69 -6.01
C VAL A 148 6.71 -19.19 -6.08
N ALA A 149 5.86 -20.00 -6.71
CA ALA A 149 6.09 -21.44 -6.80
C ALA A 149 7.35 -21.79 -7.60
N HIS A 150 7.55 -21.12 -8.75
CA HIS A 150 8.65 -21.38 -9.68
C HIS A 150 9.95 -20.60 -9.36
N THR A 151 9.96 -19.75 -8.33
CA THR A 151 11.17 -19.14 -7.74
C THR A 151 11.48 -19.64 -6.31
N ASP A 152 10.74 -20.64 -5.79
CA ASP A 152 10.82 -21.08 -4.38
C ASP A 152 10.72 -19.91 -3.38
N GLY A 153 9.84 -18.96 -3.67
CA GLY A 153 9.65 -17.74 -2.88
C GLY A 153 10.73 -16.68 -2.99
N ALA A 154 11.80 -16.88 -3.78
CA ALA A 154 12.80 -15.85 -4.03
C ALA A 154 12.25 -14.72 -4.93
N PHE A 155 12.60 -13.48 -4.63
CA PHE A 155 12.19 -12.29 -5.39
C PHE A 155 13.38 -11.72 -6.16
N ASP A 156 13.29 -11.76 -7.49
CA ASP A 156 14.19 -11.08 -8.40
C ASP A 156 13.36 -10.17 -9.32
N GLU A 157 13.71 -8.87 -9.34
CA GLU A 157 12.96 -7.85 -10.06
C GLU A 157 13.08 -7.99 -11.58
N GLY A 158 14.23 -8.41 -12.09
CA GLY A 158 14.49 -8.61 -13.51
C GLY A 158 13.73 -9.83 -14.06
N LEU A 159 13.68 -10.90 -13.27
CA LEU A 159 12.92 -12.12 -13.54
C LEU A 159 11.41 -11.85 -13.49
N LEU A 160 10.94 -11.08 -12.49
CA LEU A 160 9.55 -10.62 -12.41
C LEU A 160 9.18 -9.73 -13.60
N THR A 161 10.05 -8.79 -13.97
CA THR A 161 9.86 -7.91 -15.14
C THR A 161 9.69 -8.73 -16.42
N ARG A 162 10.57 -9.72 -16.66
CA ARG A 162 10.49 -10.61 -17.84
C ARG A 162 9.20 -11.43 -17.86
N PHE A 163 8.80 -11.99 -16.71
CA PHE A 163 7.57 -12.77 -16.55
C PHE A 163 6.30 -11.95 -16.81
N LEU A 164 6.19 -10.75 -16.22
CA LEU A 164 5.03 -9.88 -16.40
C LEU A 164 4.92 -9.31 -17.82
N CYS A 165 6.05 -9.07 -18.48
CA CYS A 165 6.06 -8.70 -19.90
C CYS A 165 5.56 -9.88 -20.76
N ALA A 166 6.16 -11.07 -20.61
CA ALA A 166 5.79 -12.24 -21.40
C ALA A 166 4.33 -12.69 -21.18
N TYR A 167 3.82 -12.59 -19.95
CA TYR A 167 2.42 -12.82 -19.63
C TYR A 167 1.47 -11.86 -20.38
N GLN A 168 1.86 -10.60 -20.54
CA GLN A 168 1.05 -9.59 -21.23
C GLN A 168 1.15 -9.64 -22.76
N GLU A 169 2.05 -10.46 -23.34
CA GLU A 169 2.02 -10.76 -24.77
C GLU A 169 0.75 -11.54 -25.16
N THR A 170 0.18 -12.31 -24.23
CA THR A 170 -1.03 -13.14 -24.46
C THR A 170 -2.24 -12.67 -23.66
N CYS A 171 -2.07 -11.94 -22.54
CA CYS A 171 -3.17 -11.56 -21.65
C CYS A 171 -2.95 -10.20 -20.95
N GLU A 172 -3.60 -9.13 -21.44
CA GLU A 172 -3.48 -7.78 -20.87
C GLU A 172 -3.88 -7.75 -19.37
N LEU A 173 -2.98 -7.23 -18.52
CA LEU A 173 -3.23 -6.91 -17.12
C LEU A 173 -3.66 -5.44 -16.99
N LYS A 174 -4.69 -5.17 -16.19
CA LYS A 174 -5.13 -3.80 -15.90
C LYS A 174 -4.13 -3.10 -14.99
N LEU A 175 -4.06 -1.77 -15.06
CA LEU A 175 -3.22 -0.99 -14.15
C LEU A 175 -3.55 -1.26 -12.67
N SER A 176 -4.82 -1.51 -12.35
CA SER A 176 -5.26 -1.88 -10.99
C SER A 176 -4.72 -3.25 -10.53
N GLU A 177 -4.50 -4.19 -11.44
CA GLU A 177 -3.91 -5.50 -11.13
C GLU A 177 -2.39 -5.36 -10.94
N MET A 178 -1.72 -4.53 -11.73
CA MET A 178 -0.30 -4.23 -11.56
C MET A 178 -0.03 -3.61 -10.18
N TRP A 179 -0.84 -2.63 -9.75
CA TRP A 179 -0.75 -2.05 -8.39
C TRP A 179 -1.25 -2.99 -7.28
N ALA A 180 -1.98 -4.06 -7.59
CA ALA A 180 -2.34 -5.09 -6.61
C ALA A 180 -1.18 -6.07 -6.36
N LEU A 181 -0.27 -6.24 -7.31
CA LEU A 181 0.78 -7.25 -7.28
C LEU A 181 1.71 -7.20 -6.03
N PRO A 182 2.18 -6.03 -5.52
CA PRO A 182 3.13 -5.98 -4.41
C PRO A 182 2.55 -6.60 -3.14
N THR A 183 1.30 -6.24 -2.82
CA THR A 183 0.58 -6.73 -1.65
C THR A 183 0.05 -8.16 -1.87
N THR A 184 -0.21 -8.54 -3.12
CA THR A 184 -0.60 -9.92 -3.47
C THR A 184 0.57 -10.90 -3.32
N LEU A 185 1.78 -10.53 -3.76
CA LEU A 185 3.00 -11.32 -3.53
C LEU A 185 3.24 -11.53 -2.03
N ARG A 186 3.15 -10.47 -1.20
CA ARG A 186 3.23 -10.60 0.26
C ARG A 186 2.22 -11.60 0.84
N VAL A 187 0.96 -11.61 0.35
CA VAL A 187 -0.05 -12.58 0.80
C VAL A 187 0.33 -14.01 0.41
N VAL A 188 0.83 -14.25 -0.80
CA VAL A 188 1.27 -15.58 -1.25
C VAL A 188 2.49 -16.05 -0.43
N LEU A 189 3.44 -15.16 -0.13
CA LEU A 189 4.60 -15.49 0.71
C LEU A 189 4.19 -15.80 2.16
N ILE A 190 3.24 -15.08 2.76
CA ILE A 190 2.71 -15.43 4.10
C ILE A 190 1.90 -16.73 4.08
N GLU A 191 1.15 -17.01 3.01
CA GLU A 191 0.49 -18.30 2.79
C GLU A 191 1.52 -19.44 2.68
N ASN A 192 2.69 -19.21 2.07
CA ASN A 192 3.80 -20.18 2.01
C ASN A 192 4.47 -20.37 3.38
N LEU A 193 4.81 -19.27 4.06
CA LEU A 193 5.39 -19.29 5.41
C LEU A 193 4.50 -20.01 6.42
N ARG A 194 3.17 -19.91 6.30
CA ARG A 194 2.24 -20.75 7.10
C ARG A 194 2.47 -22.24 6.84
N ARG A 195 2.46 -22.67 5.58
CA ARG A 195 2.61 -24.09 5.18
C ARG A 195 3.93 -24.65 5.71
N LEU A 196 5.01 -23.89 5.51
CA LEU A 196 6.35 -24.21 6.00
C LEU A 196 6.38 -24.27 7.54
N ALA A 197 5.83 -23.29 8.25
CA ALA A 197 5.82 -23.29 9.72
C ALA A 197 4.96 -24.42 10.32
N GLU A 198 3.78 -24.71 9.75
CA GLU A 198 2.97 -25.87 10.14
C GLU A 198 3.73 -27.18 9.91
N ARG A 199 4.39 -27.34 8.76
CA ARG A 199 5.19 -28.51 8.40
C ARG A 199 6.38 -28.69 9.34
N VAL A 200 7.17 -27.63 9.59
CA VAL A 200 8.30 -27.63 10.53
C VAL A 200 7.85 -27.97 11.96
N ALA A 201 6.81 -27.30 12.47
CA ALA A 201 6.28 -27.56 13.81
C ALA A 201 5.74 -29.00 13.95
N THR A 202 5.01 -29.51 12.96
CA THR A 202 4.46 -30.87 12.99
C THR A 202 5.55 -31.93 12.82
N ASN A 203 6.58 -31.67 12.02
CA ASN A 203 7.75 -32.56 11.89
C ASN A 203 8.55 -32.65 13.20
N LYS A 204 8.78 -31.51 13.89
CA LYS A 204 9.38 -31.51 15.24
C LYS A 204 8.49 -32.24 16.24
N ALA A 205 7.18 -32.01 16.23
CA ALA A 205 6.24 -32.75 17.09
C ALA A 205 6.24 -34.27 16.82
N ALA A 206 6.36 -34.70 15.56
CA ALA A 206 6.49 -36.12 15.22
C ALA A 206 7.80 -36.74 15.74
N ARG A 207 8.90 -35.97 15.73
CA ARG A 207 10.17 -36.38 16.36
C ARG A 207 10.06 -36.51 17.87
N GLU A 208 9.40 -35.57 18.55
CA GLU A 208 9.20 -35.67 20.00
C GLU A 208 8.23 -36.79 20.39
N VAL A 209 7.22 -37.08 19.56
CA VAL A 209 6.38 -38.29 19.74
C VAL A 209 7.23 -39.57 19.62
N ALA A 210 8.18 -39.62 18.68
CA ALA A 210 9.10 -40.74 18.56
C ALA A 210 10.08 -40.83 19.75
N ASN A 211 10.61 -39.72 20.24
CA ASN A 211 11.45 -39.67 21.44
C ASN A 211 10.70 -40.22 22.65
N LEU A 212 9.52 -39.66 22.97
CA LEU A 212 8.65 -40.14 24.05
C LEU A 212 8.27 -41.62 23.92
N CYS A 213 8.06 -42.11 22.69
CA CYS A 213 7.83 -43.53 22.44
C CYS A 213 9.08 -44.40 22.69
N CYS A 214 10.27 -43.91 22.35
CA CYS A 214 11.56 -44.58 22.60
C CYS A 214 11.88 -44.68 24.11
N ASP A 215 11.62 -43.61 24.86
CA ASP A 215 11.92 -43.53 26.30
C ASP A 215 10.96 -44.37 27.18
N HIS A 216 9.88 -44.90 26.60
CA HIS A 216 8.88 -45.72 27.30
C HIS A 216 8.71 -47.14 26.70
N LEU A 217 9.64 -47.61 25.84
CA LEU A 217 9.51 -48.87 25.07
C LEU A 217 9.24 -50.12 25.90
N ASP A 218 9.71 -50.18 27.14
CA ASP A 218 9.51 -51.33 28.02
C ASP A 218 8.04 -51.48 28.43
N THR A 219 7.33 -50.36 28.56
CA THR A 219 5.89 -50.30 28.87
C THR A 219 5.01 -50.29 27.60
N LEU A 220 5.49 -49.69 26.50
CA LEU A 220 4.70 -49.46 25.29
C LEU A 220 4.64 -50.69 24.38
N ARG A 221 3.45 -51.29 24.29
CA ARG A 221 3.15 -52.41 23.38
C ARG A 221 3.17 -51.95 21.91
N THR A 222 3.63 -52.82 21.00
CA THR A 222 3.68 -52.56 19.54
C THR A 222 2.30 -52.18 18.94
N ARG A 223 1.20 -52.65 19.53
CA ARG A 223 -0.17 -52.23 19.14
C ARG A 223 -0.39 -50.72 19.36
N THR A 224 0.11 -50.17 20.46
CA THR A 224 0.04 -48.73 20.77
C THR A 224 0.84 -47.92 19.76
N LEU A 225 2.05 -48.37 19.40
CA LEU A 225 2.89 -47.70 18.40
C LEU A 225 2.24 -47.70 17.00
N ARG A 226 1.63 -48.81 16.59
CA ARG A 226 0.83 -48.88 15.35
C ARG A 226 -0.39 -47.92 15.38
N GLN A 227 -1.01 -47.72 16.54
CA GLN A 227 -2.11 -46.77 16.71
C GLN A 227 -1.65 -45.30 16.70
N VAL A 228 -0.46 -45.00 17.25
CA VAL A 228 0.18 -43.67 17.16
C VAL A 228 0.57 -43.37 15.70
N LEU A 229 1.23 -44.30 15.02
CA LEU A 229 1.59 -44.19 13.59
C LEU A 229 0.35 -43.89 12.73
N ALA A 230 -0.73 -44.66 12.89
CA ALA A 230 -2.00 -44.46 12.18
C ALA A 230 -2.76 -43.17 12.51
N LEU A 231 -2.31 -42.37 13.50
CA LEU A 231 -2.76 -41.00 13.73
C LEU A 231 -1.80 -39.98 13.08
N LEU A 232 -0.50 -40.22 13.11
CA LEU A 232 0.53 -39.38 12.48
C LEU A 232 0.47 -39.42 10.94
N ASP A 233 0.15 -40.58 10.36
CA ASP A 233 -0.04 -40.74 8.90
C ASP A 233 -1.21 -39.88 8.38
N ARG A 234 -2.27 -39.68 9.18
CA ARG A 234 -3.41 -38.82 8.81
C ARG A 234 -3.02 -37.34 8.65
N ARG A 235 -1.91 -36.92 9.27
CA ARG A 235 -1.33 -35.58 9.13
C ARG A 235 -0.16 -35.56 8.13
N GLY A 236 0.30 -36.73 7.67
CA GLY A 236 1.38 -36.91 6.69
C GLY A 236 2.78 -37.12 7.27
N VAL A 237 2.92 -37.31 8.59
CA VAL A 237 4.25 -37.27 9.28
C VAL A 237 4.73 -38.61 9.86
N GLY A 238 4.04 -39.73 9.59
CA GLY A 238 4.45 -41.05 10.10
C GLY A 238 5.85 -41.48 9.66
N ARG A 239 6.31 -41.11 8.45
CA ARG A 239 7.69 -41.34 8.00
C ARG A 239 8.74 -40.62 8.85
N VAL A 240 8.44 -39.42 9.36
CA VAL A 240 9.35 -38.65 10.23
C VAL A 240 9.48 -39.32 11.59
N PHE A 241 8.35 -39.78 12.14
CA PHE A 241 8.30 -40.56 13.37
C PHE A 241 9.06 -41.90 13.26
N LEU A 242 8.84 -42.66 12.18
CA LEU A 242 9.51 -43.95 11.95
C LEU A 242 11.03 -43.78 11.82
N ALA A 243 11.50 -42.78 11.07
CA ALA A 243 12.94 -42.51 10.93
C ALA A 243 13.59 -42.09 12.25
N GLN A 244 12.93 -41.23 13.04
CA GLN A 244 13.42 -40.83 14.37
C GLN A 244 13.49 -42.03 15.33
N MET A 245 12.47 -42.90 15.34
CA MET A 245 12.49 -44.13 16.15
C MET A 245 13.63 -45.06 15.74
N ALA A 246 13.82 -45.27 14.44
CA ALA A 246 14.90 -46.10 13.91
C ALA A 246 16.28 -45.53 14.26
N GLN A 247 16.50 -44.23 14.05
CA GLN A 247 17.75 -43.53 14.41
C GLN A 247 18.06 -43.67 15.90
N ARG A 248 17.10 -43.40 16.80
CA ARG A 248 17.32 -43.55 18.24
C ARG A 248 17.59 -44.99 18.67
N LEU A 249 16.94 -45.98 18.06
CA LEU A 249 17.17 -47.39 18.35
C LEU A 249 18.51 -47.92 17.82
N GLN A 250 19.03 -47.36 16.72
CA GLN A 250 20.40 -47.62 16.26
C GLN A 250 21.44 -47.04 17.23
N HIS A 251 21.36 -45.73 17.54
CA HIS A 251 22.33 -45.06 18.41
C HIS A 251 22.37 -45.69 19.81
N ALA A 252 21.20 -46.00 20.38
CA ALA A 252 21.12 -46.64 21.68
C ALA A 252 21.54 -48.12 21.66
N GLY A 253 21.62 -48.77 20.50
CA GLY A 253 21.97 -50.18 20.33
C GLY A 253 23.45 -50.50 20.61
N ALA A 254 24.33 -49.50 20.58
CA ALA A 254 25.78 -49.67 20.72
C ALA A 254 26.29 -49.93 22.16
N GLY A 255 25.42 -50.16 23.16
CA GLY A 255 25.86 -50.21 24.56
C GLY A 255 24.90 -50.81 25.60
N SER A 256 23.89 -51.61 25.22
CA SER A 256 23.12 -52.38 26.21
C SER A 256 22.37 -53.55 25.57
N ASP A 257 22.54 -54.75 26.16
CA ASP A 257 22.22 -56.06 25.58
C ASP A 257 20.75 -56.50 25.77
N SER A 258 19.86 -55.60 26.18
CA SER A 258 18.50 -55.94 26.62
C SER A 258 17.45 -54.90 26.23
N ARG A 259 17.19 -54.77 24.92
CA ARG A 259 15.96 -54.13 24.42
C ARG A 259 15.05 -55.10 23.66
N PRO A 260 13.73 -54.88 23.61
CA PRO A 260 12.81 -55.88 23.09
C PRO A 260 12.91 -55.99 21.56
N ALA A 261 13.51 -57.06 21.05
CA ALA A 261 13.70 -57.32 19.61
C ALA A 261 12.39 -57.19 18.78
N ARG A 262 11.23 -57.50 19.38
CA ARG A 262 9.87 -57.27 18.82
C ARG A 262 9.63 -55.85 18.27
N HIS A 263 10.30 -54.84 18.82
CA HIS A 263 10.16 -53.44 18.43
C HIS A 263 11.06 -53.08 17.25
N GLN A 264 12.30 -53.60 17.23
CA GLN A 264 13.22 -53.48 16.09
C GLN A 264 12.68 -54.24 14.88
N GLU A 265 12.15 -55.44 15.06
CA GLU A 265 11.54 -56.24 13.98
C GLU A 265 10.36 -55.52 13.34
N TRP A 266 9.46 -54.96 14.18
CA TRP A 266 8.33 -54.17 13.67
C TRP A 266 8.79 -52.97 12.83
N LEU A 267 9.84 -52.26 13.27
CA LEU A 267 10.39 -51.13 12.49
C LEU A 267 11.05 -51.61 11.20
N ARG A 268 11.82 -52.71 11.21
CA ARG A 268 12.44 -53.30 10.01
C ARG A 268 11.40 -53.67 8.95
N VAL A 269 10.27 -54.25 9.36
CA VAL A 269 9.16 -54.59 8.46
C VAL A 269 8.38 -53.35 7.99
N THR A 270 8.30 -52.29 8.79
CA THR A 270 7.52 -51.08 8.47
C THR A 270 8.33 -50.03 7.70
N LEU A 271 9.66 -50.07 7.79
CA LEU A 271 10.60 -49.12 7.19
C LEU A 271 11.85 -49.88 6.67
N PRO A 272 11.71 -50.69 5.59
CA PRO A 272 12.77 -51.58 5.12
C PRO A 272 14.00 -50.85 4.55
N ASP A 273 13.81 -49.64 4.00
CA ASP A 273 14.90 -48.75 3.58
C ASP A 273 14.91 -47.49 4.45
N LEU A 274 15.74 -47.51 5.49
CA LEU A 274 15.98 -46.35 6.35
C LEU A 274 16.88 -45.30 5.66
N GLY A 275 17.82 -45.73 4.82
CA GLY A 275 18.85 -44.87 4.22
C GLY A 275 18.25 -43.87 3.25
N ALA A 276 17.42 -44.33 2.30
CA ALA A 276 16.70 -43.44 1.40
C ALA A 276 15.74 -42.50 2.15
N VAL A 277 15.12 -42.96 3.23
CA VAL A 277 14.20 -42.13 4.03
C VAL A 277 14.95 -41.06 4.84
N GLN A 278 16.12 -41.37 5.39
CA GLN A 278 16.99 -40.38 6.04
C GLN A 278 17.53 -39.35 5.04
N MET A 279 18.02 -39.78 3.87
CA MET A 279 18.48 -38.88 2.81
C MET A 279 17.36 -37.96 2.31
N GLN A 280 16.17 -38.50 2.07
CA GLN A 280 15.01 -37.67 1.67
C GLN A 280 14.62 -36.67 2.76
N GLN A 281 14.68 -37.03 4.05
CA GLN A 281 14.39 -36.09 5.14
C GLN A 281 15.43 -34.97 5.26
N ALA A 282 16.71 -35.27 5.04
CA ALA A 282 17.76 -34.24 4.99
C ALA A 282 17.54 -33.27 3.82
N ALA A 283 17.23 -33.79 2.62
CA ALA A 283 16.91 -32.98 1.44
C ALA A 283 15.64 -32.12 1.63
N ASP A 284 14.59 -32.70 2.22
CA ASP A 284 13.35 -31.99 2.57
C ASP A 284 13.60 -30.87 3.58
N GLN A 285 14.42 -31.09 4.62
CA GLN A 285 14.78 -30.06 5.59
C GLN A 285 15.64 -28.94 5.00
N ALA A 286 16.59 -29.28 4.11
CA ALA A 286 17.42 -28.29 3.43
C ALA A 286 16.57 -27.40 2.50
N ALA A 287 15.61 -28.00 1.78
CA ALA A 287 14.66 -27.26 0.96
C ALA A 287 13.70 -26.41 1.80
N ASP A 288 13.10 -26.95 2.87
CA ASP A 288 12.23 -26.17 3.76
C ASP A 288 12.95 -24.94 4.35
N ASN A 289 14.25 -25.08 4.68
CA ASN A 289 15.08 -23.98 5.14
C ASN A 289 15.30 -22.90 4.05
N LEU A 290 15.56 -23.32 2.82
CA LEU A 290 15.72 -22.41 1.69
C LEU A 290 14.41 -21.65 1.40
N SER A 291 13.27 -22.35 1.30
CA SER A 291 11.96 -21.73 1.07
C SER A 291 11.57 -20.74 2.17
N VAL A 292 11.88 -21.05 3.44
CA VAL A 292 11.69 -20.14 4.58
C VAL A 292 12.57 -18.90 4.44
N SER A 293 13.88 -19.09 4.18
CA SER A 293 14.86 -18.02 4.07
C SER A 293 14.56 -17.05 2.92
N ASN A 294 14.20 -17.62 1.75
CA ASN A 294 13.74 -16.89 0.60
C ASN A 294 12.50 -16.04 0.92
N ALA A 295 11.46 -16.64 1.51
CA ALA A 295 10.15 -15.99 1.60
C ALA A 295 10.14 -14.68 2.44
N VAL A 296 10.86 -14.60 3.57
CA VAL A 296 10.96 -13.36 4.35
C VAL A 296 11.99 -12.39 3.77
N THR A 297 13.07 -12.88 3.15
CA THR A 297 14.02 -12.01 2.44
C THR A 297 13.31 -11.30 1.28
N SER A 298 12.45 -12.02 0.56
CA SER A 298 11.53 -11.47 -0.43
C SER A 298 10.49 -10.53 0.16
N LEU A 299 9.94 -10.79 1.35
CA LEU A 299 9.04 -9.83 2.02
C LEU A 299 9.72 -8.48 2.28
N ARG A 300 11.02 -8.46 2.63
CA ARG A 300 11.82 -7.21 2.71
C ARG A 300 11.96 -6.56 1.33
N ALA A 301 12.47 -7.32 0.35
CA ALA A 301 12.72 -6.80 -1.01
C ALA A 301 11.46 -6.25 -1.69
N ILE A 302 10.29 -6.86 -1.46
CA ILE A 302 8.98 -6.40 -1.94
C ILE A 302 8.50 -5.12 -1.21
N GLY A 303 9.06 -4.80 -0.05
CA GLY A 303 8.93 -3.51 0.62
C GLY A 303 9.84 -2.43 0.03
N ASP A 304 11.09 -2.78 -0.26
CA ASP A 304 12.15 -1.84 -0.66
C ASP A 304 12.20 -1.53 -2.18
N ALA A 305 11.55 -2.35 -3.02
CA ALA A 305 11.58 -2.22 -4.48
C ALA A 305 10.82 -1.00 -5.05
N ASP A 306 11.33 -0.43 -6.15
CA ASP A 306 10.68 0.69 -6.87
C ASP A 306 9.49 0.20 -7.71
N TRP A 307 8.37 -0.01 -7.03
CA TRP A 307 7.11 -0.40 -7.68
C TRP A 307 6.61 0.59 -8.75
N PRO A 308 6.74 1.92 -8.60
CA PRO A 308 6.51 2.85 -9.71
C PRO A 308 7.28 2.50 -11.00
N ASP A 309 8.59 2.23 -10.92
CA ASP A 309 9.40 1.85 -12.08
C ASP A 309 9.07 0.44 -12.59
N ILE A 310 8.96 -0.56 -11.71
CA ILE A 310 8.53 -1.92 -12.09
C ILE A 310 7.20 -1.88 -12.86
N VAL A 311 6.21 -1.14 -12.36
CA VAL A 311 4.91 -0.97 -13.03
C VAL A 311 5.05 -0.18 -14.33
N ALA A 312 5.96 0.80 -14.43
CA ALA A 312 6.21 1.52 -15.67
C ALA A 312 6.82 0.66 -16.78
N ARG A 313 7.82 -0.18 -16.43
CA ARG A 313 8.49 -1.09 -17.37
C ARG A 313 7.63 -2.30 -17.77
N THR A 314 6.66 -2.70 -16.94
CA THR A 314 5.84 -3.91 -17.18
C THR A 314 4.42 -3.61 -17.65
N SER A 315 3.75 -2.57 -17.17
CA SER A 315 2.35 -2.27 -17.54
C SER A 315 2.24 -1.86 -19.00
N SER A 316 1.51 -2.63 -19.80
CA SER A 316 1.31 -2.32 -21.22
C SER A 316 0.60 -0.98 -21.45
N LEU A 317 -0.27 -0.56 -20.51
CA LEU A 317 -0.85 0.79 -20.49
C LEU A 317 0.21 1.87 -20.23
N MET A 318 1.09 1.68 -19.26
CA MET A 318 2.09 2.71 -18.90
C MET A 318 3.14 2.85 -20.00
N ARG A 319 3.68 1.74 -20.52
CA ARG A 319 4.62 1.74 -21.65
C ARG A 319 4.06 2.50 -22.86
N LEU A 320 2.78 2.29 -23.18
CA LEU A 320 2.09 2.99 -24.26
C LEU A 320 1.94 4.48 -23.96
N MET A 321 1.47 4.88 -22.78
CA MET A 321 1.33 6.30 -22.44
C MET A 321 2.68 7.04 -22.40
N LEU A 322 3.76 6.35 -22.01
CA LEU A 322 5.12 6.88 -22.00
C LEU A 322 5.73 7.10 -23.40
N THR A 323 5.09 6.66 -24.50
CA THR A 323 5.51 7.08 -25.85
C THR A 323 5.09 8.53 -26.17
N SER A 324 4.34 9.18 -25.29
CA SER A 324 4.08 10.62 -25.34
C SER A 324 5.05 11.36 -24.42
N THR A 325 5.92 12.21 -24.98
CA THR A 325 6.87 13.04 -24.22
C THR A 325 6.16 13.88 -23.16
N VAL A 326 5.03 14.50 -23.54
CA VAL A 326 4.17 15.31 -22.65
C VAL A 326 3.72 14.51 -21.41
N PHE A 327 3.36 13.23 -21.57
CA PHE A 327 2.98 12.37 -20.44
C PHE A 327 4.17 11.92 -19.59
N GLY A 328 5.36 11.74 -20.20
CA GLY A 328 6.60 11.51 -19.46
C GLY A 328 6.99 12.71 -18.58
N GLU A 329 6.80 13.92 -19.11
CA GLU A 329 7.07 15.20 -18.44
C GLU A 329 5.98 15.61 -17.43
N GLU A 330 4.76 15.06 -17.50
CA GLU A 330 3.70 15.28 -16.51
C GLU A 330 4.15 14.89 -15.09
N ASP A 331 3.69 15.63 -14.09
CA ASP A 331 3.83 15.31 -12.67
C ASP A 331 3.14 13.98 -12.35
N VAL A 332 3.66 13.23 -11.36
CA VAL A 332 3.09 11.93 -10.93
C VAL A 332 1.60 12.04 -10.61
N THR A 333 1.15 13.12 -9.96
CA THR A 333 -0.27 13.35 -9.64
C THR A 333 -1.13 13.68 -10.86
N THR A 334 -0.52 14.16 -11.95
CA THR A 334 -1.22 14.42 -13.23
C THR A 334 -1.32 13.13 -14.03
N ARG A 335 -0.23 12.36 -14.13
CA ARG A 335 -0.22 11.02 -14.76
C ARG A 335 -1.26 10.09 -14.12
N ASP A 336 -1.30 10.04 -12.79
CA ASP A 336 -2.28 9.22 -12.05
C ASP A 336 -3.73 9.60 -12.39
N GLN A 337 -4.04 10.91 -12.44
CA GLN A 337 -5.34 11.40 -12.88
C GLN A 337 -5.66 11.03 -14.33
N THR A 338 -4.69 11.11 -15.25
CA THR A 338 -4.84 10.71 -16.65
C THR A 338 -5.18 9.22 -16.75
N LEU A 339 -4.42 8.35 -16.08
CA LEU A 339 -4.63 6.90 -16.03
C LEU A 339 -5.98 6.52 -15.39
N HIS A 340 -6.37 7.17 -14.29
CA HIS A 340 -7.66 6.93 -13.64
C HIS A 340 -8.86 7.47 -14.45
N HIS A 341 -8.66 8.38 -15.40
CA HIS A 341 -9.68 8.72 -16.41
C HIS A 341 -9.76 7.66 -17.52
N LEU A 342 -8.63 7.12 -17.98
CA LEU A 342 -8.60 6.00 -18.94
C LEU A 342 -9.31 4.75 -18.38
N GLU A 343 -9.03 4.36 -17.13
CA GLU A 343 -9.70 3.28 -16.39
C GLU A 343 -11.23 3.49 -16.27
N LYS A 344 -11.70 4.74 -16.18
CA LYS A 344 -13.14 5.09 -16.19
C LYS A 344 -13.76 5.03 -17.58
N LEU A 345 -13.01 5.37 -18.62
CA LEU A 345 -13.49 5.30 -20.01
C LEU A 345 -13.55 3.85 -20.50
N ALA A 346 -12.52 3.03 -20.23
CA ALA A 346 -12.49 1.60 -20.52
C ALA A 346 -13.71 0.86 -19.96
N ARG A 347 -14.01 1.08 -18.67
CA ARG A 347 -15.23 0.53 -18.01
C ARG A 347 -16.56 1.06 -18.57
N ARG A 348 -16.56 2.13 -19.37
CA ARG A 348 -17.77 2.68 -20.02
C ARG A 348 -17.98 2.22 -21.46
N CYS A 349 -16.90 2.03 -22.23
CA CYS A 349 -16.97 1.51 -23.60
C CYS A 349 -16.84 -0.03 -23.69
N GLY A 350 -16.42 -0.69 -22.61
CA GLY A 350 -16.19 -2.14 -22.59
C GLY A 350 -14.90 -2.59 -23.28
N ARG A 351 -14.05 -1.66 -23.72
CA ARG A 351 -12.73 -1.93 -24.32
C ARG A 351 -11.64 -1.98 -23.25
N SER A 352 -10.45 -2.47 -23.61
CA SER A 352 -9.31 -2.46 -22.69
C SER A 352 -8.74 -1.06 -22.44
N GLU A 353 -7.99 -0.91 -21.36
CA GLU A 353 -7.34 0.35 -20.99
C GLU A 353 -6.33 0.78 -22.08
N VAL A 354 -5.61 -0.18 -22.67
CA VAL A 354 -4.67 0.01 -23.78
C VAL A 354 -5.39 0.54 -25.02
N SER A 355 -6.52 -0.06 -25.41
CA SER A 355 -7.31 0.40 -26.58
C SER A 355 -7.84 1.84 -26.41
N VAL A 356 -8.23 2.23 -25.19
CA VAL A 356 -8.65 3.61 -24.91
C VAL A 356 -7.44 4.57 -24.96
N ALA A 357 -6.28 4.16 -24.44
CA ALA A 357 -5.05 4.94 -24.51
C ALA A 357 -4.55 5.13 -25.95
N GLN A 358 -4.60 4.10 -26.79
CA GLN A 358 -4.31 4.21 -28.24
C GLN A 358 -5.23 5.25 -28.90
N THR A 359 -6.53 5.21 -28.59
CA THR A 359 -7.51 6.17 -29.13
C THR A 359 -7.22 7.61 -28.66
N LEU A 360 -6.79 7.80 -27.41
CA LEU A 360 -6.38 9.09 -26.86
C LEU A 360 -5.10 9.62 -27.54
N LEU A 361 -4.07 8.79 -27.64
CA LEU A 361 -2.77 9.17 -28.22
C LEU A 361 -2.90 9.51 -29.71
N ALA A 362 -3.72 8.77 -30.47
CA ALA A 362 -4.00 9.09 -31.87
C ALA A 362 -4.60 10.50 -32.05
N GLN A 363 -5.51 10.92 -31.16
CA GLN A 363 -6.08 12.28 -31.17
C GLN A 363 -5.04 13.36 -30.80
N MET A 364 -4.20 13.08 -29.78
CA MET A 364 -3.08 13.96 -29.40
C MET A 364 -2.00 14.07 -30.49
N GLN A 365 -1.86 13.07 -31.37
CA GLN A 365 -0.90 13.03 -32.48
C GLN A 365 -1.46 13.60 -33.80
N ALA A 366 -2.76 13.45 -34.07
CA ALA A 366 -3.43 14.02 -35.25
C ALA A 366 -3.58 15.55 -35.20
N THR A 367 -3.17 16.18 -34.10
CA THR A 367 -3.17 17.61 -33.86
C THR A 367 -1.95 18.30 -34.52
N PRO A 368 -2.11 19.41 -35.25
CA PRO A 368 -0.98 20.13 -35.84
C PRO A 368 0.00 20.66 -34.79
N ALA A 369 1.29 20.63 -35.11
CA ALA A 369 2.37 20.76 -34.12
C ALA A 369 2.45 22.10 -33.35
N GLY A 370 1.79 23.17 -33.84
CA GLY A 370 1.77 24.48 -33.16
C GLY A 370 0.93 24.52 -31.89
N ASP A 371 -0.15 23.74 -31.80
CA ASP A 371 -1.09 23.79 -30.67
C ASP A 371 -0.66 22.86 -29.52
N SER A 372 0.35 23.28 -28.77
CA SER A 372 0.85 22.55 -27.59
C SER A 372 -0.27 22.15 -26.60
N ILE A 373 -1.25 23.04 -26.38
CA ILE A 373 -2.41 22.80 -25.48
C ILE A 373 -3.24 21.59 -25.91
N LEU A 374 -3.39 21.38 -27.22
CA LEU A 374 -4.18 20.27 -27.78
C LEU A 374 -3.42 18.93 -27.70
N ARG A 375 -2.10 18.94 -27.48
CA ARG A 375 -1.28 17.74 -27.28
C ARG A 375 -1.26 17.22 -25.84
N VAL A 376 -1.95 17.88 -24.90
CA VAL A 376 -2.03 17.47 -23.48
C VAL A 376 -3.23 16.54 -23.23
N ALA A 377 -3.02 15.42 -22.52
CA ALA A 377 -4.07 14.42 -22.25
C ALA A 377 -5.28 15.00 -21.51
N SER A 378 -5.06 15.98 -20.62
CA SER A 378 -6.13 16.68 -19.89
C SER A 378 -7.14 17.40 -20.80
N HIS A 379 -6.72 17.91 -21.96
CA HIS A 379 -7.58 18.57 -22.93
C HIS A 379 -8.66 17.60 -23.46
N TRP A 380 -8.25 16.38 -23.79
CA TRP A 380 -9.13 15.35 -24.34
C TRP A 380 -9.94 14.60 -23.28
N LEU A 381 -9.41 14.46 -22.06
CA LEU A 381 -10.11 13.74 -20.98
C LEU A 381 -11.11 14.62 -20.23
N GLN A 382 -10.81 15.91 -20.04
CA GLN A 382 -11.58 16.84 -19.19
C GLN A 382 -12.01 18.13 -19.89
N GLY A 383 -11.25 18.59 -20.90
CA GLY A 383 -11.45 19.84 -21.64
C GLY A 383 -12.32 19.70 -22.90
N HIS A 384 -12.03 20.52 -23.91
CA HIS A 384 -12.89 20.73 -25.09
C HIS A 384 -12.82 19.61 -26.16
N GLY A 385 -11.73 18.85 -26.26
CA GLY A 385 -11.61 17.70 -27.18
C GLY A 385 -12.38 16.46 -26.75
N ARG A 386 -12.86 16.43 -25.50
CA ARG A 386 -13.63 15.33 -24.89
C ARG A 386 -14.84 14.82 -25.71
N PRO A 387 -15.67 15.67 -26.34
CA PRO A 387 -16.79 15.20 -27.17
C PRO A 387 -16.32 14.35 -28.36
N ALA A 388 -15.20 14.72 -28.99
CA ALA A 388 -14.59 13.99 -30.11
C ALA A 388 -13.95 12.68 -29.65
N LEU A 389 -13.22 12.68 -28.52
CA LEU A 389 -12.70 11.44 -27.92
C LEU A 389 -13.85 10.45 -27.58
N MET A 390 -14.96 10.95 -27.03
CA MET A 390 -16.12 10.10 -26.73
C MET A 390 -16.78 9.52 -27.99
N ALA A 391 -16.84 10.29 -29.09
CA ALA A 391 -17.31 9.80 -30.38
C ALA A 391 -16.38 8.71 -30.95
N ALA A 392 -15.06 8.91 -30.94
CA ALA A 392 -14.08 7.91 -31.39
C ALA A 392 -14.11 6.60 -30.56
N LEU A 393 -14.43 6.70 -29.27
CA LEU A 393 -14.65 5.55 -28.39
C LEU A 393 -16.04 4.89 -28.54
N GLY A 394 -16.92 5.42 -29.39
CA GLY A 394 -18.29 4.92 -29.59
C GLY A 394 -19.24 5.18 -28.42
N ILE A 395 -18.86 6.04 -27.47
CA ILE A 395 -19.66 6.32 -26.27
C ILE A 395 -20.67 7.42 -26.61
N ARG A 396 -21.97 7.07 -26.67
CA ARG A 396 -23.07 8.05 -26.77
C ARG A 396 -22.90 9.11 -25.67
N GLN A 397 -22.83 10.39 -26.07
CA GLN A 397 -22.57 11.47 -25.13
C GLN A 397 -23.75 11.63 -24.14
N PRO A 398 -23.49 11.63 -22.82
CA PRO A 398 -24.54 11.92 -21.85
C PRO A 398 -24.90 13.41 -21.93
N MET A 399 -26.18 13.73 -21.79
CA MET A 399 -26.68 15.12 -21.80
C MET A 399 -26.00 16.02 -20.74
N SER A 400 -25.39 15.42 -19.71
CA SER A 400 -24.58 16.11 -18.69
C SER A 400 -23.43 16.94 -19.27
N ASP A 401 -22.85 16.54 -20.40
CA ASP A 401 -21.69 17.22 -20.96
C ASP A 401 -22.11 18.41 -21.86
N ALA A 402 -23.31 18.36 -22.46
CA ALA A 402 -23.97 19.55 -23.03
C ALA A 402 -24.36 20.55 -21.92
N TRP A 403 -24.95 20.05 -20.82
CA TRP A 403 -25.22 20.84 -19.62
C TRP A 403 -23.97 21.48 -19.03
N ARG A 404 -22.81 20.81 -19.08
CA ARG A 404 -21.52 21.37 -18.63
C ARG A 404 -21.14 22.62 -19.45
N SER A 405 -21.25 22.54 -20.77
CA SER A 405 -20.96 23.65 -21.68
C SER A 405 -21.94 24.82 -21.49
N ALA A 406 -23.23 24.53 -21.33
CA ALA A 406 -24.25 25.54 -21.01
C ALA A 406 -23.96 26.22 -19.65
N ARG A 407 -23.62 25.44 -18.62
CA ARG A 407 -23.32 25.96 -17.27
C ARG A 407 -22.08 26.85 -17.24
N CYS A 408 -21.08 26.61 -18.09
CA CYS A 408 -19.94 27.53 -18.20
C CYS A 408 -20.35 28.89 -18.78
N LYS A 409 -21.25 28.92 -19.79
CA LYS A 409 -21.79 30.18 -20.33
C LYS A 409 -22.71 30.89 -19.34
N LEU A 410 -23.50 30.13 -18.56
CA LEU A 410 -24.44 30.68 -17.58
C LEU A 410 -23.79 31.10 -16.25
N ALA A 411 -22.56 30.65 -15.95
CA ALA A 411 -21.92 30.87 -14.64
C ALA A 411 -21.74 32.37 -14.29
N MET A 412 -21.21 33.18 -15.22
CA MET A 412 -21.04 34.61 -15.01
C MET A 412 -22.37 35.38 -14.85
N PRO A 413 -23.35 35.27 -15.78
CA PRO A 413 -24.61 35.97 -15.59
C PRO A 413 -25.38 35.50 -14.35
N ALA A 414 -25.33 34.21 -13.98
CA ALA A 414 -25.95 33.71 -12.75
C ALA A 414 -25.26 34.22 -11.48
N TYR A 415 -23.93 34.36 -11.47
CA TYR A 415 -23.20 34.95 -10.35
C TYR A 415 -23.57 36.44 -10.17
N LEU A 416 -23.53 37.21 -11.26
CA LEU A 416 -23.89 38.63 -11.26
C LEU A 416 -25.37 38.86 -10.91
N SER A 417 -26.29 38.05 -11.45
CA SER A 417 -27.72 38.15 -11.11
C SER A 417 -28.00 37.80 -9.66
N THR A 418 -27.25 36.85 -9.07
CA THR A 418 -27.40 36.49 -7.65
C THR A 418 -26.85 37.60 -6.73
N ILE A 419 -25.76 38.27 -7.11
CA ILE A 419 -25.29 39.47 -6.40
C ILE A 419 -26.34 40.58 -6.49
N ALA A 420 -26.81 40.90 -7.69
CA ALA A 420 -27.80 41.96 -7.91
C ALA A 420 -29.11 41.70 -7.14
N ALA A 421 -29.68 40.50 -7.26
CA ALA A 421 -30.91 40.11 -6.56
C ALA A 421 -30.71 40.06 -5.03
N GLY A 422 -29.59 39.54 -4.55
CA GLY A 422 -29.27 39.51 -3.11
C GLY A 422 -29.09 40.91 -2.52
N THR A 423 -28.45 41.81 -3.28
CA THR A 423 -28.24 43.22 -2.87
C THR A 423 -29.56 43.98 -2.84
N ALA A 424 -30.37 43.84 -3.90
CA ALA A 424 -31.70 44.42 -3.96
C ALA A 424 -32.60 43.90 -2.83
N ALA A 425 -32.63 42.58 -2.58
CA ALA A 425 -33.41 42.00 -1.50
C ALA A 425 -32.98 42.50 -0.11
N LEU A 426 -31.68 42.65 0.15
CA LEU A 426 -31.18 43.18 1.42
C LEU A 426 -31.54 44.66 1.61
N VAL A 427 -31.41 45.48 0.57
CA VAL A 427 -31.82 46.89 0.59
C VAL A 427 -33.34 47.01 0.80
N THR A 428 -34.15 46.25 0.06
CA THR A 428 -35.61 46.24 0.24
C THR A 428 -36.02 45.78 1.64
N TRP A 429 -35.33 44.79 2.22
CA TRP A 429 -35.58 44.34 3.59
C TRP A 429 -35.27 45.42 4.64
N VAL A 430 -34.15 46.14 4.49
CA VAL A 430 -33.82 47.28 5.37
C VAL A 430 -34.84 48.42 5.24
N LEU A 431 -35.27 48.75 4.01
CA LEU A 431 -36.31 49.76 3.77
C LEU A 431 -37.67 49.35 4.36
N TRP A 432 -38.05 48.06 4.23
CA TRP A 432 -39.30 47.54 4.77
C TRP A 432 -39.38 47.73 6.28
N HIS A 433 -38.33 47.36 7.03
CA HIS A 433 -38.31 47.59 8.49
C HIS A 433 -38.30 49.07 8.85
N ARG A 434 -37.60 49.91 8.09
CA ARG A 434 -37.62 51.37 8.32
C ARG A 434 -39.01 51.99 8.07
N SER A 435 -39.84 51.37 7.23
CA SER A 435 -41.21 51.83 6.97
C SER A 435 -42.17 51.64 8.15
N ILE A 436 -41.76 50.93 9.22
CA ILE A 436 -42.63 50.57 10.35
C ILE A 436 -42.62 51.66 11.45
N ASP A 437 -41.53 52.44 11.57
CA ASP A 437 -41.32 53.38 12.67
C ASP A 437 -41.50 54.89 12.29
N GLY A 438 -41.99 55.19 11.08
CA GLY A 438 -42.41 56.53 10.61
C GLY A 438 -41.29 57.58 10.36
N PRO A 439 -41.62 58.88 10.18
CA PRO A 439 -42.89 59.50 9.77
C PRO A 439 -42.77 60.32 8.44
N GLY A 440 -43.87 60.92 7.96
CA GLY A 440 -43.86 62.08 7.03
C GLY A 440 -43.48 61.81 5.56
N ALA A 441 -44.47 61.69 4.67
CA ALA A 441 -44.29 61.18 3.30
C ALA A 441 -43.51 62.08 2.29
N ALA A 442 -43.21 63.35 2.60
CA ALA A 442 -42.60 64.28 1.65
C ALA A 442 -41.06 64.37 1.77
N GLU A 443 -40.55 64.81 2.92
CA GLU A 443 -39.09 64.95 3.14
C GLU A 443 -38.37 63.59 3.21
N ALA A 444 -39.09 62.52 3.56
CA ALA A 444 -38.54 61.16 3.63
C ALA A 444 -37.97 60.65 2.30
N ILE A 445 -38.44 61.14 1.15
CA ILE A 445 -38.02 60.63 -0.18
C ILE A 445 -36.54 60.93 -0.43
N GLY A 446 -36.08 62.16 -0.18
CA GLY A 446 -34.67 62.53 -0.35
C GLY A 446 -33.74 61.74 0.59
N LEU A 447 -34.16 61.59 1.85
CA LEU A 447 -33.38 60.90 2.86
C LEU A 447 -33.33 59.37 2.64
N THR A 448 -34.41 58.77 2.11
CA THR A 448 -34.42 57.34 1.76
C THR A 448 -33.62 57.05 0.50
N VAL A 449 -33.68 57.90 -0.54
CA VAL A 449 -32.82 57.77 -1.73
C VAL A 449 -31.33 57.88 -1.36
N ALA A 450 -30.96 58.87 -0.53
CA ALA A 450 -29.60 58.98 -0.01
C ALA A 450 -29.18 57.76 0.83
N GLY A 451 -30.07 57.27 1.69
CA GLY A 451 -29.84 56.06 2.49
C GLY A 451 -29.65 54.79 1.65
N VAL A 452 -30.41 54.63 0.57
CA VAL A 452 -30.25 53.53 -0.40
C VAL A 452 -28.90 53.63 -1.11
N ALA A 453 -28.53 54.82 -1.60
CA ALA A 453 -27.25 55.03 -2.26
C ALA A 453 -26.06 54.70 -1.33
N LEU A 454 -26.12 55.09 -0.05
CA LEU A 454 -25.10 54.75 0.94
C LEU A 454 -25.07 53.26 1.29
N MET A 455 -26.25 52.61 1.38
CA MET A 455 -26.36 51.18 1.72
C MET A 455 -25.96 50.24 0.57
N LEU A 456 -26.04 50.69 -0.69
CA LEU A 456 -25.85 49.82 -1.85
C LEU A 456 -24.45 49.17 -1.88
N MET A 457 -23.39 49.92 -1.56
CA MET A 457 -22.02 49.38 -1.51
C MET A 457 -21.86 48.36 -0.37
N PRO A 458 -22.10 48.67 0.93
CA PRO A 458 -22.00 47.69 2.02
C PRO A 458 -22.90 46.46 1.84
N ALA A 459 -24.11 46.64 1.30
CA ALA A 459 -25.02 45.54 0.98
C ALA A 459 -24.42 44.61 -0.09
N SER A 460 -23.84 45.18 -1.15
CA SER A 460 -23.19 44.38 -2.20
C SER A 460 -21.95 43.64 -1.69
N GLU A 461 -21.15 44.26 -0.83
CA GLU A 461 -19.96 43.64 -0.24
C GLU A 461 -20.34 42.46 0.68
N ALA A 462 -21.36 42.64 1.54
CA ALA A 462 -21.89 41.57 2.38
C ALA A 462 -22.43 40.38 1.57
N VAL A 463 -23.14 40.65 0.48
CA VAL A 463 -23.68 39.63 -0.43
C VAL A 463 -22.56 38.91 -1.20
N VAL A 464 -21.54 39.64 -1.68
CA VAL A 464 -20.36 39.07 -2.32
C VAL A 464 -19.55 38.21 -1.35
N ALA A 465 -19.36 38.65 -0.11
CA ALA A 465 -18.67 37.87 0.93
C ALA A 465 -19.42 36.57 1.26
N LEU A 466 -20.76 36.64 1.40
CA LEU A 466 -21.60 35.46 1.62
C LEU A 466 -21.54 34.48 0.44
N LEU A 467 -21.68 34.97 -0.80
CA LEU A 467 -21.61 34.14 -2.00
C LEU A 467 -20.23 33.50 -2.20
N ASN A 468 -19.16 34.27 -2.06
CA ASN A 468 -17.80 33.74 -2.17
C ASN A 468 -17.49 32.70 -1.08
N ARG A 469 -18.04 32.86 0.13
CA ARG A 469 -17.98 31.85 1.19
C ARG A 469 -18.73 30.57 0.81
N LEU A 470 -20.00 30.69 0.39
CA LEU A 470 -20.82 29.56 -0.02
C LEU A 470 -20.22 28.80 -1.21
N ILE A 471 -19.64 29.52 -2.18
CA ILE A 471 -18.89 28.93 -3.30
C ILE A 471 -17.65 28.20 -2.78
N SER A 472 -16.86 28.81 -1.88
CA SER A 472 -15.64 28.20 -1.35
C SER A 472 -15.89 26.96 -0.47
N GLU A 473 -17.00 26.93 0.27
CA GLU A 473 -17.39 25.78 1.11
C GLU A 473 -18.06 24.65 0.31
N SER A 474 -18.63 24.93 -0.88
CA SER A 474 -19.34 23.94 -1.71
C SER A 474 -18.57 23.45 -2.95
N ALA A 475 -17.69 24.27 -3.52
CA ALA A 475 -16.90 23.92 -4.69
C ALA A 475 -15.75 22.99 -4.32
N ARG A 476 -15.71 21.79 -4.92
CA ARG A 476 -14.54 20.91 -4.81
C ARG A 476 -13.35 21.52 -5.56
N PRO A 477 -12.16 21.63 -4.94
CA PRO A 477 -10.94 22.02 -5.63
C PRO A 477 -10.71 21.16 -6.87
N ARG A 478 -10.21 21.80 -7.94
CA ARG A 478 -9.74 21.11 -9.14
C ARG A 478 -8.22 21.18 -9.14
N HIS A 479 -7.56 20.03 -9.18
CA HIS A 479 -6.14 19.99 -9.47
C HIS A 479 -5.94 20.40 -10.93
N LEU A 480 -5.04 21.36 -11.15
CA LEU A 480 -4.58 21.71 -12.49
C LEU A 480 -3.48 20.73 -12.90
N PRO A 481 -3.40 20.33 -14.18
CA PRO A 481 -2.26 19.57 -14.71
C PRO A 481 -0.94 20.30 -14.42
N ARG A 482 0.09 19.55 -14.05
CA ARG A 482 1.43 20.07 -13.71
C ARG A 482 2.49 19.24 -14.43
N LEU A 483 3.57 19.88 -14.88
CA LEU A 483 4.79 19.20 -15.34
C LEU A 483 5.73 18.95 -14.14
N ALA A 484 6.50 17.86 -14.17
CA ALA A 484 7.39 17.48 -13.08
C ALA A 484 8.58 18.44 -12.91
N LEU A 485 9.13 18.94 -14.03
CA LEU A 485 10.25 19.93 -14.09
C LEU A 485 11.41 19.63 -13.12
N ALA A 486 11.77 18.34 -12.98
CA ALA A 486 12.75 17.87 -11.98
C ALA A 486 14.18 18.41 -12.20
N GLY A 487 14.51 18.84 -13.43
CA GLY A 487 15.77 19.52 -13.78
C GLY A 487 15.71 21.05 -13.68
N GLY A 488 14.62 21.62 -13.15
CA GLY A 488 14.33 23.06 -13.17
C GLY A 488 13.47 23.48 -14.37
N ILE A 489 13.30 24.81 -14.53
CA ILE A 489 12.49 25.40 -15.61
C ILE A 489 13.40 25.67 -16.83
N PRO A 490 13.19 24.99 -17.98
CA PRO A 490 13.99 25.20 -19.18
C PRO A 490 13.65 26.55 -19.85
N ALA A 491 14.46 26.96 -20.82
CA ALA A 491 14.41 28.32 -21.38
C ALA A 491 13.06 28.67 -22.02
N GLU A 492 12.49 27.73 -22.77
CA GLU A 492 11.20 27.80 -23.45
C GLU A 492 9.99 27.85 -22.50
N HIS A 493 10.16 27.48 -21.22
CA HIS A 493 9.11 27.48 -20.20
C HIS A 493 9.29 28.58 -19.12
N ARG A 494 10.20 29.53 -19.34
CA ARG A 494 10.42 30.66 -18.41
C ARG A 494 9.23 31.61 -18.39
N VAL A 495 8.52 31.64 -17.25
CA VAL A 495 7.39 32.54 -16.99
C VAL A 495 7.71 33.55 -15.90
N MET A 496 7.39 34.83 -16.14
CA MET A 496 7.46 35.89 -15.14
C MET A 496 6.16 35.92 -14.33
N VAL A 497 6.24 35.63 -13.03
CA VAL A 497 5.09 35.73 -12.11
C VAL A 497 4.90 37.18 -11.69
N VAL A 498 3.93 37.86 -12.32
CA VAL A 498 3.54 39.23 -11.93
C VAL A 498 2.62 39.18 -10.71
N ILE A 499 3.06 39.78 -9.61
CA ILE A 499 2.28 39.93 -8.38
C ILE A 499 1.81 41.38 -8.29
N PRO A 500 0.53 41.70 -8.58
CA PRO A 500 0.01 43.05 -8.47
C PRO A 500 -0.06 43.49 -6.99
N ALA A 501 0.46 44.67 -6.68
CA ALA A 501 0.50 45.21 -5.33
C ALA A 501 0.37 46.75 -5.34
N MET A 502 -0.24 47.32 -4.29
CA MET A 502 -0.38 48.77 -4.14
C MET A 502 0.74 49.35 -3.26
N LEU A 503 1.53 50.26 -3.83
CA LEU A 503 2.65 50.92 -3.16
C LEU A 503 2.15 52.12 -2.32
N THR A 504 1.42 51.84 -1.23
CA THR A 504 0.71 52.87 -0.45
C THR A 504 1.62 53.70 0.47
N HIS A 505 2.63 53.09 1.09
CA HIS A 505 3.57 53.74 2.01
C HIS A 505 4.80 52.84 2.23
N ALA A 506 5.90 53.41 2.74
CA ALA A 506 7.18 52.70 2.89
C ALA A 506 7.09 51.38 3.69
N GLY A 507 6.29 51.34 4.75
CA GLY A 507 6.06 50.12 5.55
C GLY A 507 5.46 48.96 4.73
N ALA A 508 4.45 49.25 3.90
CA ALA A 508 3.89 48.27 2.97
C ALA A 508 4.89 47.79 1.93
N VAL A 509 5.80 48.66 1.45
CA VAL A 509 6.86 48.26 0.50
C VAL A 509 7.82 47.25 1.16
N THR A 510 8.22 47.49 2.42
CA THR A 510 9.07 46.56 3.18
C THR A 510 8.38 45.21 3.42
N GLU A 511 7.10 45.21 3.77
CA GLU A 511 6.30 43.99 3.94
C GLU A 511 6.12 43.21 2.62
N LEU A 512 5.89 43.89 1.50
CA LEU A 512 5.85 43.27 0.17
C LEU A 512 7.18 42.65 -0.21
N ALA A 513 8.31 43.34 0.02
CA ALA A 513 9.64 42.80 -0.19
C ALA A 513 9.94 41.59 0.71
N HIS A 514 9.48 41.61 1.96
CA HIS A 514 9.58 40.46 2.87
C HIS A 514 8.78 39.27 2.35
N ARG A 515 7.53 39.46 1.90
CA ARG A 515 6.71 38.41 1.29
C ARG A 515 7.34 37.83 0.02
N LEU A 516 7.90 38.66 -0.86
CA LEU A 516 8.65 38.20 -2.03
C LEU A 516 9.83 37.29 -1.63
N ARG A 517 10.59 37.68 -0.59
CA ARG A 517 11.67 36.85 -0.04
C ARG A 517 11.15 35.54 0.56
N LEU A 518 10.01 35.55 1.26
CA LEU A 518 9.37 34.33 1.78
C LEU A 518 8.90 33.41 0.64
N HIS A 519 8.29 33.94 -0.42
CA HIS A 519 7.89 33.17 -1.59
C HIS A 519 9.08 32.54 -2.33
N HIS A 520 10.22 33.24 -2.41
CA HIS A 520 11.46 32.70 -2.94
C HIS A 520 12.00 31.54 -2.08
N LEU A 521 12.10 31.75 -0.76
CA LEU A 521 12.58 30.72 0.19
C LEU A 521 11.64 29.51 0.27
N ALA A 522 10.33 29.71 0.07
CA ALA A 522 9.34 28.64 0.03
C ALA A 522 9.33 27.83 -1.28
N ASN A 523 10.15 28.20 -2.27
CA ASN A 523 10.27 27.49 -3.55
C ASN A 523 11.70 26.92 -3.76
N PRO A 524 12.11 25.89 -3.01
CA PRO A 524 13.46 25.33 -3.10
C PRO A 524 13.77 24.60 -4.42
N GLY A 525 12.77 24.36 -5.28
CA GLY A 525 12.92 23.58 -6.52
C GLY A 525 13.70 24.26 -7.65
N ALA A 526 14.22 25.47 -7.44
CA ALA A 526 14.95 26.24 -8.45
C ALA A 526 16.46 25.97 -8.49
N GLN A 527 17.03 25.22 -7.52
CA GLN A 527 18.47 25.00 -7.40
C GLN A 527 18.80 23.55 -6.97
N GLY A 528 19.21 22.73 -7.93
CA GLY A 528 20.12 21.61 -7.69
C GLY A 528 21.56 22.03 -8.04
N PRO A 529 22.61 21.29 -7.61
CA PRO A 529 22.56 19.93 -7.06
C PRO A 529 23.11 19.80 -5.63
N VAL A 530 22.59 18.86 -4.83
CA VAL A 530 23.29 18.33 -3.64
C VAL A 530 23.13 16.81 -3.51
N ARG A 531 24.14 16.08 -4.00
CA ARG A 531 24.78 14.99 -3.27
C ARG A 531 26.26 15.39 -3.16
N PRO A 532 26.90 15.19 -1.99
CA PRO A 532 27.56 13.91 -1.78
C PRO A 532 27.06 13.17 -0.52
N ALA A 533 27.75 12.08 -0.17
CA ALA A 533 27.55 11.32 1.06
C ALA A 533 28.23 12.00 2.28
N ASP A 534 28.25 11.27 3.40
CA ASP A 534 28.89 11.60 4.68
C ASP A 534 28.43 12.86 5.42
N ARG A 535 27.52 12.63 6.37
CA ARG A 535 27.82 12.97 7.77
C ARG A 535 27.09 12.09 8.78
N LEU A 536 27.85 11.29 9.52
CA LEU A 536 27.46 10.80 10.84
C LEU A 536 27.21 12.00 11.76
N GLY A 537 25.97 12.16 12.25
CA GLY A 537 25.59 13.28 13.11
C GLY A 537 24.35 12.99 13.93
N ARG A 538 24.51 12.69 15.22
CA ARG A 538 23.38 12.42 16.14
C ARG A 538 22.69 13.72 16.55
N CYS A 539 21.51 14.00 16.01
CA CYS A 539 20.56 14.94 16.61
C CYS A 539 19.39 14.16 17.24
N ARG A 540 19.48 13.91 18.55
CA ARG A 540 18.31 13.50 19.37
C ARG A 540 17.60 14.76 19.87
N HIS A 541 16.27 14.68 19.99
CA HIS A 541 15.36 15.72 20.48
C HIS A 541 15.27 16.96 19.55
N ALA A 542 14.10 17.54 19.26
CA ALA A 542 12.75 17.30 19.75
C ALA A 542 11.71 17.39 18.61
N ALA A 543 10.67 16.56 18.66
CA ALA A 543 9.61 16.55 17.66
C ALA A 543 8.28 17.07 18.24
N PRO A 544 7.69 18.16 17.72
CA PRO A 544 6.29 18.47 17.97
C PRO A 544 5.40 17.41 17.28
N ARG A 545 4.38 16.91 17.99
CA ARG A 545 3.47 15.89 17.45
C ARG A 545 2.62 16.47 16.32
N GLY A 546 2.52 15.79 15.17
CA GLY A 546 1.32 15.96 14.33
C GLY A 546 1.42 15.89 12.79
N MET A 547 2.55 15.59 12.17
CA MET A 547 2.60 15.33 10.72
C MET A 547 3.42 14.07 10.40
N ARG A 548 2.88 13.23 9.49
CA ARG A 548 3.62 12.14 8.83
C ARG A 548 3.98 12.57 7.41
N PRO A 549 5.15 12.19 6.87
CA PRO A 549 5.39 12.30 5.43
C PRO A 549 4.40 11.38 4.68
N CYS A 550 3.89 11.84 3.54
CA CYS A 550 2.98 11.07 2.69
C CYS A 550 3.79 10.28 1.66
N SER A 551 3.96 8.98 1.88
CA SER A 551 4.49 8.06 0.86
C SER A 551 3.47 7.87 -0.28
N PRO A 552 3.90 7.82 -1.56
CA PRO A 552 2.98 7.72 -2.70
C PRO A 552 2.48 6.28 -2.94
N GLY A 553 1.29 5.96 -2.43
CA GLY A 553 0.49 4.80 -2.86
C GLY A 553 -0.27 4.09 -1.72
N PRO A 554 -1.26 3.22 -2.03
CA PRO A 554 -1.79 2.87 -3.36
C PRO A 554 -3.23 3.41 -3.59
N TRP A 555 -3.84 2.99 -4.70
CA TRP A 555 -5.13 3.44 -5.26
C TRP A 555 -6.39 3.16 -4.40
N ALA A 556 -6.56 3.83 -3.25
CA ALA A 556 -7.70 3.55 -2.36
C ALA A 556 -8.30 4.74 -1.57
N GLN A 557 -8.43 5.94 -2.15
CA GLN A 557 -9.05 7.07 -1.43
C GLN A 557 -9.99 7.99 -2.25
N SER A 558 -11.11 7.43 -2.73
CA SER A 558 -12.24 8.27 -3.20
C SER A 558 -13.62 7.57 -3.16
N LYS A 559 -14.25 7.51 -1.96
CA LYS A 559 -15.72 7.54 -1.76
C LYS A 559 -16.11 7.47 -0.27
N ASN A 560 -17.30 8.02 0.00
CA ASN A 560 -18.06 7.99 1.27
C ASN A 560 -17.56 8.87 2.43
N SER A 561 -17.91 10.16 2.36
CA SER A 561 -18.18 10.98 3.55
C SER A 561 -19.69 11.22 3.67
N THR A 562 -20.36 10.50 4.56
CA THR A 562 -21.79 10.66 4.84
C THR A 562 -22.02 10.45 6.33
N GLY A 563 -22.58 11.43 7.02
CA GLY A 563 -22.93 11.35 8.44
C GLY A 563 -21.74 11.49 9.41
N CYS A 564 -21.38 12.73 9.77
CA CYS A 564 -20.67 13.00 11.02
C CYS A 564 -21.16 14.33 11.63
N THR A 565 -22.26 14.25 12.39
CA THR A 565 -22.93 15.40 13.01
C THR A 565 -22.13 15.92 14.20
N ARG A 566 -21.22 16.87 13.96
CA ARG A 566 -20.33 17.44 14.99
C ARG A 566 -21.09 18.43 15.90
N ARG A 567 -21.66 17.93 17.00
CA ARG A 567 -22.27 18.78 18.06
C ARG A 567 -21.25 19.83 18.55
N ARG A 568 -21.66 21.10 18.58
CA ARG A 568 -20.90 22.19 19.22
C ARG A 568 -20.98 22.07 20.75
N ARG A 569 -19.90 22.42 21.45
CA ARG A 569 -19.92 22.96 22.82
C ARG A 569 -19.07 24.24 22.84
N PRO A 570 -19.44 25.28 23.60
CA PRO A 570 -18.77 26.57 23.57
C PRO A 570 -17.51 26.61 24.44
N SER A 571 -16.62 27.54 24.12
CA SER A 571 -15.43 27.91 24.90
C SER A 571 -15.79 28.77 26.12
N ARG A 572 -15.07 28.57 27.23
CA ARG A 572 -14.93 29.55 28.33
C ARG A 572 -13.49 30.07 28.35
N PRO A 573 -13.24 31.36 28.63
CA PRO A 573 -11.91 31.88 28.91
C PRO A 573 -11.50 31.54 30.36
N ALA A 574 -10.19 31.53 30.62
CA ALA A 574 -9.62 31.49 31.95
C ALA A 574 -8.49 32.51 32.04
N PHE A 575 -8.72 33.60 32.77
CA PHE A 575 -7.64 34.44 33.30
C PHE A 575 -6.98 33.71 34.47
N LEU A 576 -5.65 33.82 34.59
CA LEU A 576 -4.97 33.70 35.88
C LEU A 576 -3.63 34.46 35.82
N SER A 577 -3.34 35.21 36.87
CA SER A 577 -2.21 36.13 36.99
C SER A 577 -1.07 35.54 37.81
N CYS A 578 0.19 35.84 37.43
CA CYS A 578 1.35 35.64 38.28
C CYS A 578 2.11 36.95 38.47
N THR A 579 2.25 37.38 39.72
CA THR A 579 3.04 38.54 40.15
C THR A 579 4.49 38.15 40.44
N GLY A 580 5.44 39.06 40.21
CA GLY A 580 6.84 38.91 40.67
C GLY A 580 7.01 39.20 42.16
N PRO A 581 8.24 39.04 42.68
CA PRO A 581 8.96 40.23 43.15
C PRO A 581 10.46 40.27 42.75
N ALA A 582 11.14 41.36 43.12
CA ALA A 582 12.60 41.57 42.96
C ALA A 582 13.41 40.87 44.10
N SER A 583 14.75 40.92 44.24
CA SER A 583 15.86 41.74 43.70
C SER A 583 17.19 40.93 43.82
N SER A 584 18.46 41.39 43.68
CA SER A 584 19.13 42.70 43.55
C SER A 584 20.55 42.54 42.92
N ALA A 585 21.48 43.46 43.23
CA ALA A 585 22.96 43.34 43.24
C ALA A 585 23.79 43.34 41.91
N ARG A 586 24.73 44.30 41.88
CA ARG A 586 25.94 44.51 41.06
C ARG A 586 27.11 44.71 42.08
N PRO A 587 28.39 45.05 41.74
CA PRO A 587 29.09 45.21 40.45
C PRO A 587 30.49 44.51 40.39
N SER A 588 31.34 44.93 39.42
CA SER A 588 32.83 44.98 39.47
C SER A 588 33.66 43.65 39.40
N SER A 589 34.88 43.62 38.84
CA SER A 589 35.68 44.66 38.12
C SER A 589 36.90 44.11 37.37
N ALA A 590 37.32 44.82 36.31
CA ALA A 590 38.71 44.99 35.80
C ALA A 590 39.52 43.79 35.25
N GLY A 591 40.39 44.06 34.26
CA GLY A 591 41.44 43.12 33.81
C GLY A 591 42.04 43.43 32.43
N SER A 592 43.23 44.02 32.39
CA SER A 592 44.19 44.18 31.25
C SER A 592 43.98 43.19 30.08
N ALA A 593 43.73 43.62 28.84
CA ALA A 593 44.67 44.28 27.91
C ALA A 593 45.90 43.42 27.53
N GLY A 594 46.05 43.17 26.22
CA GLY A 594 47.18 42.52 25.54
C GLY A 594 47.06 42.83 24.04
N ASN A 595 48.14 43.25 23.38
CA ASN A 595 48.07 44.02 22.13
C ASN A 595 49.14 43.59 21.10
N ALA A 596 48.94 44.01 19.85
CA ALA A 596 49.89 44.15 18.74
C ALA A 596 50.25 42.94 17.86
N SER A 597 50.53 43.31 16.59
CA SER A 597 51.34 42.64 15.56
C SER A 597 50.76 41.44 14.77
N ALA A 598 51.10 41.23 13.49
CA ALA A 598 51.30 42.11 12.30
C ALA A 598 51.76 41.24 11.09
N ALA A 599 51.54 41.73 9.85
CA ALA A 599 51.95 41.15 8.54
C ALA A 599 51.32 39.77 8.18
N SER A 600 50.86 39.44 6.95
CA SER A 600 51.01 39.91 5.55
C SER A 600 52.04 39.14 4.68
N TRP A 601 51.89 39.25 3.35
CA TRP A 601 52.54 38.47 2.26
C TRP A 601 51.91 37.06 2.05
N SER A 602 51.14 36.80 0.99
CA SER A 602 51.46 36.67 -0.46
C SER A 602 52.24 35.38 -0.78
N SER A 603 51.67 34.37 -1.46
CA SER A 603 51.05 34.28 -2.80
C SER A 603 52.06 34.22 -3.95
N SER A 604 52.33 32.99 -4.40
CA SER A 604 52.76 32.60 -5.74
C SER A 604 52.21 31.20 -6.01
#